data_AF-A0AB40AV26-F1
#
_entry.id   AF-A0AB40AV26-F1
#
_cell.length_a   1.000
_cell.length_b   1.000
_cell.length_c   1.000
_cell.angle_alpha   90.00
_cell.angle_beta   90.00
_cell.angle_gamma   90.00
#
_symmetry.space_group_name_H-M   'P 1'
#
loop_
_entity.id
_entity.type
_entity.pdbx_description
1 polymer ?
#
loop_
_entity_poly.entity_id
_entity_poly.type
_entity_poly.pdbx_seq_one_letter_code
_entity_poly.pdbx_strand_id
1 'polypeptide(L)'
;MYIRTRTRKDGSVVNEKTASVVELMKKGLCESNSQDPKRCSWENDVYSQVKGPEKRGRIRCMGTISTSSSKSGPSCSQIIYRNEVQDLKAEVQGLKEALTTVISLFQKQFPNENMEVLNAVTRIVNGEVCDTMYI
;
A
#
# COMPACT_ATOMS: atom_id res chain seq x y z
N MET A 1 5.64 14.23 -28.17
CA MET A 1 4.33 13.54 -28.37
C MET A 1 3.72 13.84 -29.73
N TYR A 2 3.51 15.11 -30.09
CA TYR A 2 2.82 15.51 -31.34
C TYR A 2 3.43 14.94 -32.64
N ILE A 3 4.75 15.05 -32.84
CA ILE A 3 5.42 14.53 -34.04
C ILE A 3 5.20 13.01 -34.15
N ARG A 4 5.44 12.28 -33.06
CA ARG A 4 5.31 10.82 -32.99
C ARG A 4 3.91 10.30 -33.35
N THR A 5 2.85 11.03 -32.98
CA THR A 5 1.46 10.62 -33.29
C THR A 5 1.01 11.03 -34.69
N ARG A 6 1.79 11.86 -35.39
CA ARG A 6 1.49 12.34 -36.75
C ARG A 6 2.55 11.93 -37.78
N THR A 7 3.38 10.96 -37.42
CA THR A 7 4.37 10.31 -38.28
C THR A 7 4.00 8.83 -38.44
N ARG A 8 4.05 8.32 -39.66
CA ARG A 8 3.80 6.90 -39.98
C ARG A 8 4.96 6.02 -39.48
N LYS A 9 4.79 4.70 -39.53
CA LYS A 9 5.83 3.74 -39.11
C LYS A 9 7.13 3.86 -39.92
N ASP A 10 7.04 4.32 -41.16
CA ASP A 10 8.16 4.56 -42.08
C ASP A 10 8.88 5.90 -41.84
N GLY A 11 8.40 6.73 -40.89
CA GLY A 11 8.98 8.04 -40.61
C GLY A 11 8.41 9.18 -41.46
N SER A 12 7.50 8.91 -42.40
CA SER A 12 6.85 9.95 -43.21
C SER A 12 5.76 10.69 -42.44
N VAL A 13 5.61 11.98 -42.71
CA VAL A 13 4.55 12.79 -42.09
C VAL A 13 3.21 12.50 -42.77
N VAL A 14 2.16 12.35 -41.96
CA VAL A 14 0.85 11.87 -42.44
C VAL A 14 0.16 12.86 -43.40
N ASN A 15 0.43 14.17 -43.28
CA ASN A 15 -0.19 15.23 -44.08
C ASN A 15 0.77 16.42 -44.25
N GLU A 16 0.65 17.16 -45.36
CA GLU A 16 1.43 18.35 -45.69
C GLU A 16 1.26 19.47 -44.63
N LYS A 17 0.02 19.70 -44.16
CA LYS A 17 -0.23 20.65 -43.05
C LYS A 17 0.50 20.26 -41.76
N THR A 18 0.70 18.96 -41.53
CA THR A 18 1.47 18.50 -40.39
C THR A 18 2.96 18.70 -40.64
N ALA A 19 3.42 18.52 -41.88
CA ALA A 19 4.82 18.71 -42.24
C ALA A 19 5.28 20.15 -41.93
N SER A 20 4.48 21.15 -42.31
CA SER A 20 4.79 22.56 -42.01
C SER A 20 4.84 22.86 -40.51
N VAL A 21 3.94 22.27 -39.71
CA VAL A 21 3.97 22.41 -38.25
C VAL A 21 5.19 21.73 -37.64
N VAL A 22 5.55 20.54 -38.13
CA VAL A 22 6.75 19.81 -37.68
C VAL A 22 8.01 20.59 -38.03
N GLU A 23 8.09 21.18 -39.21
CA GLU A 23 9.20 22.05 -39.62
C GLU A 23 9.29 23.30 -38.75
N LEU A 24 8.17 23.96 -38.47
CA LEU A 24 8.13 25.12 -37.57
C LEU A 24 8.60 24.76 -36.16
N MET A 25 8.17 23.61 -35.63
CA MET A 25 8.62 23.10 -34.33
C MET A 25 10.12 22.81 -34.33
N LYS A 26 10.66 22.20 -35.40
CA LYS A 26 12.10 21.94 -35.55
C LYS A 26 12.90 23.24 -35.63
N LYS A 27 12.39 24.24 -36.37
CA LYS A 27 13.02 25.55 -36.51
C LYS A 27 13.08 26.30 -35.18
N GLY A 28 11.98 26.33 -34.42
CA GLY A 28 11.95 26.95 -33.09
C GLY A 28 12.90 26.29 -32.09
N LEU A 29 13.11 24.97 -32.20
CA LEU A 29 14.10 24.26 -31.39
C LEU A 29 15.54 24.70 -31.72
N CYS A 30 15.87 24.86 -33.00
CA CYS A 30 17.18 25.36 -33.43
C CYS A 30 17.41 26.82 -33.01
N GLU A 31 16.40 27.68 -33.14
CA GLU A 31 16.48 29.10 -32.75
C GLU A 31 16.66 29.26 -31.24
N SER A 32 16.01 28.42 -30.43
CA SER A 32 16.21 28.38 -28.97
C SER A 32 17.60 27.89 -28.54
N ASN A 33 18.29 27.10 -29.38
CA ASN A 33 19.66 26.62 -29.12
C ASN A 33 20.74 27.67 -29.41
N SER A 34 20.38 28.85 -29.91
CA SER A 34 21.28 29.99 -30.09
C SER A 34 21.61 30.69 -28.76
N GLN A 35 20.85 30.39 -27.70
CA GLN A 35 21.22 30.76 -26.35
C GLN A 35 22.04 29.62 -25.77
N ASP A 36 23.34 29.91 -25.60
CA ASP A 36 24.34 29.19 -24.80
C ASP A 36 23.82 27.89 -24.15
N PRO A 37 24.27 26.69 -24.57
CA PRO A 37 23.77 25.41 -24.04
C PRO A 37 23.87 25.29 -22.51
N LYS A 38 24.65 26.15 -21.85
CA LYS A 38 24.66 26.32 -20.39
C LYS A 38 23.38 26.90 -19.79
N ARG A 39 22.64 27.75 -20.52
CA ARG A 39 21.41 28.41 -20.02
C ARG A 39 20.20 27.49 -19.94
N CYS A 40 20.25 26.36 -20.65
CA CYS A 40 19.26 25.28 -20.58
C CYS A 40 19.84 24.00 -19.93
N SER A 41 20.89 24.14 -19.12
CA SER A 41 21.36 23.05 -18.27
C SER A 41 20.41 22.93 -17.07
N TRP A 42 19.48 21.98 -17.15
CA TRP A 42 18.65 21.57 -16.02
C TRP A 42 19.47 20.95 -14.88
N GLU A 43 20.75 20.65 -15.09
CA GLU A 43 21.60 20.02 -14.07
C GLU A 43 22.03 21.00 -12.95
N ASN A 44 21.99 22.31 -13.20
CA ASN A 44 22.48 23.33 -12.26
C ASN A 44 21.40 24.29 -11.75
N ASP A 45 20.11 24.00 -12.02
CA ASP A 45 19.04 24.84 -11.50
C ASP A 45 18.90 24.71 -9.97
N VAL A 46 18.20 25.67 -9.36
CA VAL A 46 18.02 25.73 -7.89
C VAL A 46 17.42 24.43 -7.36
N TYR A 47 16.52 23.81 -8.13
CA TYR A 47 15.91 22.54 -7.79
C TYR A 47 16.93 21.39 -7.76
N SER A 48 17.79 21.28 -8.78
CA SER A 48 18.79 20.22 -8.92
C SER A 48 19.94 20.36 -7.94
N GLN A 49 20.27 21.57 -7.48
CA GLN A 49 21.23 21.77 -6.38
C GLN A 49 20.70 21.21 -5.05
N VAL A 50 19.38 21.30 -4.81
CA VAL A 50 18.75 20.79 -3.59
C VAL A 50 18.47 19.29 -3.68
N LYS A 51 18.01 18.80 -4.84
CA LYS A 51 17.68 17.39 -5.05
C LYS A 51 18.87 16.52 -5.41
N GLY A 52 19.93 17.11 -5.93
CA GLY A 52 21.06 16.42 -6.53
C GLY A 52 20.72 15.85 -7.92
N PRO A 53 21.73 15.30 -8.62
CA PRO A 53 21.56 14.72 -9.95
C PRO A 53 20.54 13.57 -9.94
N GLU A 54 19.76 13.45 -11.02
CA GLU A 54 18.83 12.33 -11.21
C GLU A 54 19.60 11.01 -11.06
N LYS A 55 19.22 10.21 -10.06
CA LYS A 55 19.80 8.87 -9.86
C LYS A 55 19.33 7.94 -10.97
N ARG A 56 20.05 7.94 -12.10
CA ARG A 56 19.85 6.94 -13.16
C ARG A 56 20.24 5.57 -12.62
N GLY A 57 19.23 4.73 -12.43
CA GLY A 57 19.37 3.43 -11.80
C GLY A 57 18.36 3.30 -10.66
N ARG A 58 17.28 2.57 -10.96
CA ARG A 58 16.14 2.31 -10.07
C ARG A 58 15.20 3.50 -9.87
N ILE A 59 14.47 3.85 -10.94
CA ILE A 59 13.17 4.52 -10.80
C ILE A 59 12.30 3.57 -9.97
N ARG A 60 12.03 3.93 -8.71
CA ARG A 60 10.97 3.26 -7.93
C ARG A 60 9.65 3.79 -8.47
N CYS A 61 9.19 3.21 -9.57
CA CYS A 61 7.76 3.21 -9.83
C CYS A 61 7.11 2.64 -8.57
N MET A 62 6.03 3.25 -8.08
CA MET A 62 5.17 2.55 -7.12
C MET A 62 4.84 1.18 -7.72
N GLY A 63 5.39 0.12 -7.12
CA GLY A 63 5.52 -1.19 -7.76
C GLY A 63 6.80 -1.88 -7.34
N THR A 64 6.81 -2.35 -6.08
CA THR A 64 7.58 -3.50 -5.57
C THR A 64 8.79 -3.94 -6.41
N ILE A 65 9.99 -3.55 -6.00
CA ILE A 65 11.18 -4.29 -6.41
C ILE A 65 11.54 -5.22 -5.26
N SER A 66 11.27 -6.50 -5.46
CA SER A 66 11.82 -7.60 -4.69
C SER A 66 13.34 -7.50 -4.74
N THR A 67 13.95 -6.89 -3.73
CA THR A 67 15.37 -7.13 -3.46
C THR A 67 15.46 -8.56 -2.97
N SER A 68 16.26 -9.38 -3.65
CA SER A 68 16.70 -10.69 -3.19
C SER A 68 17.63 -10.56 -1.98
N SER A 69 17.14 -9.92 -0.92
CA SER A 69 17.68 -10.02 0.42
C SER A 69 16.72 -10.91 1.19
N SER A 70 17.20 -12.06 1.62
CA SER A 70 16.52 -13.07 2.45
C SER A 70 16.17 -12.57 3.87
N LYS A 71 15.81 -11.30 4.00
CA LYS A 71 15.27 -10.69 5.21
C LYS A 71 14.04 -9.86 4.82
N SER A 72 12.98 -10.55 4.41
CA SER A 72 11.65 -9.95 4.35
C SER A 72 11.18 -9.69 5.79
N GLY A 73 11.43 -8.48 6.27
CA GLY A 73 10.66 -7.95 7.41
C GLY A 73 9.18 -7.83 7.00
N PRO A 74 8.25 -7.89 7.96
CA PRO A 74 6.83 -7.78 7.65
C PRO A 74 6.56 -6.46 6.93
N SER A 75 5.75 -6.51 5.87
CA SER A 75 5.24 -5.33 5.17
C SER A 75 4.53 -4.39 6.16
N CYS A 76 4.61 -3.06 6.01
CA CYS A 76 3.89 -2.12 6.89
C CYS A 76 2.40 -2.47 7.03
N SER A 77 1.76 -2.95 5.96
CA SER A 77 0.37 -3.45 6.01
C SER A 77 0.24 -4.67 6.93
N GLN A 78 1.17 -5.63 6.88
CA GLN A 78 1.20 -6.78 7.79
C GLN A 78 1.43 -6.36 9.24
N ILE A 79 2.21 -5.31 9.50
CA ILE A 79 2.43 -4.81 10.87
C ILE A 79 1.12 -4.21 11.43
N ILE A 80 0.39 -3.42 10.64
CA ILE A 80 -0.89 -2.81 11.07
C ILE A 80 -1.91 -3.91 11.41
N TYR A 81 -2.16 -4.85 10.50
CA TYR A 81 -3.10 -5.95 10.77
C TYR A 81 -2.66 -6.82 11.96
N ARG A 82 -1.35 -7.01 12.15
CA ARG A 82 -0.82 -7.80 13.27
C ARG A 82 -1.06 -7.09 14.61
N ASN A 83 -0.92 -5.77 14.66
CA ASN A 83 -1.18 -4.98 15.87
C ASN A 83 -2.68 -4.98 16.19
N GLU A 84 -3.55 -4.72 15.22
CA GLU A 84 -5.01 -4.77 15.42
C GLU A 84 -5.48 -6.14 15.90
N VAL A 85 -4.96 -7.23 15.31
CA VAL A 85 -5.28 -8.60 15.76
C VAL A 85 -4.74 -8.87 17.17
N GLN A 86 -3.58 -8.32 17.54
CA GLN A 86 -3.05 -8.46 18.90
C GLN A 86 -3.88 -7.69 19.93
N ASP A 87 -4.25 -6.45 19.61
CA ASP A 87 -5.05 -5.60 20.49
C ASP A 87 -6.44 -6.22 20.70
N LEU A 88 -7.11 -6.63 19.62
CA LEU A 88 -8.39 -7.36 19.70
C LEU A 88 -8.26 -8.65 20.50
N LYS A 89 -7.15 -9.39 20.34
CA LYS A 89 -6.92 -10.62 21.11
C LYS A 89 -6.74 -10.33 22.60
N ALA A 90 -6.10 -9.22 22.96
CA ALA A 90 -5.95 -8.78 24.35
C ALA A 90 -7.30 -8.35 24.94
N GLU A 91 -8.11 -7.60 24.19
CA GLU A 91 -9.46 -7.21 24.61
C GLU A 91 -10.37 -8.42 24.82
N VAL A 92 -10.39 -9.37 23.88
CA VAL A 92 -11.16 -10.62 24.02
C VAL A 92 -10.69 -11.42 25.24
N GLN A 93 -9.38 -11.45 25.51
CA GLN A 93 -8.85 -12.12 26.69
C GLN A 93 -9.33 -11.44 27.99
N GLY A 94 -9.29 -10.11 28.06
CA GLY A 94 -9.80 -9.36 29.20
C GLY A 94 -11.30 -9.58 29.43
N LEU A 95 -12.09 -9.61 28.34
CA LEU A 95 -13.52 -9.92 28.42
C LEU A 95 -13.78 -11.35 28.94
N LYS A 96 -12.99 -12.33 28.51
CA LYS A 96 -13.08 -13.70 29.01
C LYS A 96 -12.80 -13.79 30.52
N GLU A 97 -11.79 -13.09 30.99
CA GLU A 97 -11.43 -13.05 32.42
C GLU A 97 -12.52 -12.38 33.27
N ALA A 98 -13.05 -11.24 32.79
CA ALA A 98 -14.16 -10.54 33.45
C ALA A 98 -15.41 -11.43 33.54
N LEU A 99 -15.76 -12.11 32.44
CA LEU A 99 -16.91 -13.01 32.40
C LEU A 99 -16.72 -14.24 33.30
N THR A 100 -15.51 -14.80 33.36
CA THR A 100 -15.17 -15.89 34.29
C THR A 100 -15.34 -15.46 35.74
N THR A 101 -14.95 -14.23 36.07
CA THR A 101 -15.14 -13.65 37.41
C THR A 101 -16.62 -13.53 37.74
N VAL A 102 -17.44 -13.02 36.81
CA VAL A 102 -18.89 -12.93 36.99
C VAL A 102 -19.52 -14.32 37.21
N ILE A 103 -19.18 -15.30 36.38
CA ILE A 103 -19.67 -16.68 36.53
C ILE A 103 -19.33 -17.23 37.92
N SER A 104 -18.09 -17.02 38.40
CA SER A 104 -17.67 -17.49 39.73
C SER A 104 -18.46 -16.86 40.88
N LEU A 105 -18.82 -15.57 40.75
CA LEU A 105 -19.65 -14.86 41.73
C LEU A 105 -21.09 -15.39 41.73
N PHE A 106 -21.66 -15.63 40.54
CA PHE A 106 -22.99 -16.21 40.40
C PHE A 106 -23.07 -17.65 40.93
N GLN A 107 -22.06 -18.48 40.66
CA GLN A 107 -21.97 -19.84 41.23
C GLN A 107 -21.92 -19.81 42.76
N LYS A 108 -21.19 -18.84 43.34
CA LYS A 108 -21.12 -18.66 44.80
C LYS A 108 -22.45 -18.19 45.40
N GLN A 109 -23.18 -17.34 44.67
CA GLN A 109 -24.43 -16.77 45.16
C GLN A 109 -25.63 -17.69 44.97
N PHE A 110 -25.62 -18.54 43.93
CA PHE A 110 -26.72 -19.42 43.54
C PHE A 110 -26.20 -20.82 43.16
N PRO A 111 -25.77 -21.65 44.11
CA PRO A 111 -25.08 -22.91 43.82
C PRO A 111 -25.92 -23.95 43.06
N ASN A 112 -27.26 -23.93 43.17
CA ASN A 112 -28.11 -25.03 42.68
C ASN A 112 -29.18 -24.65 41.65
N GLU A 113 -29.48 -23.36 41.43
CA GLU A 113 -30.64 -22.96 40.62
C GLU A 113 -30.31 -22.79 39.13
N ASN A 114 -29.04 -22.52 38.78
CA ASN A 114 -28.64 -22.17 37.41
C ASN A 114 -27.38 -22.90 36.92
N MET A 115 -27.06 -24.08 37.49
CA MET A 115 -25.80 -24.80 37.20
C MET A 115 -25.67 -25.23 35.72
N GLU A 116 -26.76 -25.64 35.08
CA GLU A 116 -26.76 -25.99 33.65
C GLU A 116 -26.46 -24.78 32.75
N VAL A 117 -27.12 -23.65 33.03
CA VAL A 117 -26.92 -22.39 32.29
C VAL A 117 -25.50 -21.87 32.49
N LEU A 118 -24.99 -21.86 33.72
CA LEU A 118 -23.64 -21.43 34.04
C LEU A 118 -22.58 -22.34 33.40
N ASN A 119 -22.81 -23.66 33.38
CA ASN A 119 -21.93 -24.59 32.69
C ASN A 119 -21.93 -24.36 31.17
N ALA A 120 -23.10 -24.13 30.56
CA ALA A 120 -23.20 -23.80 29.14
C ALA A 120 -22.45 -22.50 28.79
N VAL A 121 -22.62 -21.44 29.60
CA VAL A 121 -21.89 -20.17 29.43
C VAL A 121 -20.38 -20.38 29.60
N THR A 122 -19.95 -21.15 30.59
CA THR A 122 -18.51 -21.44 30.82
C THR A 122 -17.86 -22.13 29.62
N ARG A 123 -18.56 -23.10 29.00
CA ARG A 123 -18.06 -23.79 27.80
C ARG A 123 -17.93 -22.86 26.60
N ILE A 124 -18.89 -21.95 26.41
CA ILE A 124 -18.85 -20.92 25.36
C ILE A 124 -17.66 -19.97 25.56
N VAL A 125 -17.40 -19.52 26.80
CA VAL A 125 -16.27 -18.64 27.12
C VAL A 125 -14.92 -19.30 26.83
N ASN A 126 -14.82 -20.59 27.13
CA ASN A 126 -13.61 -21.38 26.87
C ASN A 126 -13.44 -21.72 25.38
N GLY A 127 -14.45 -21.49 24.54
CA GLY A 127 -14.40 -21.80 23.11
C GLY A 127 -14.55 -23.28 22.80
N GLU A 128 -15.13 -24.06 23.71
CA GLU A 128 -15.57 -25.42 23.41
C GLU A 128 -16.78 -25.34 22.48
N VAL A 129 -16.64 -25.89 21.27
CA VAL A 129 -17.73 -25.97 20.29
C VAL A 129 -18.88 -26.79 20.90
N CYS A 130 -20.10 -26.23 20.93
CA CYS A 130 -21.28 -27.03 21.23
C CYS A 130 -21.37 -28.14 20.18
N ASP A 131 -21.20 -29.39 20.59
CA ASP A 131 -21.39 -30.60 19.78
C ASP A 131 -22.86 -30.70 19.30
N THR A 132 -23.24 -29.87 18.34
CA THR A 132 -24.57 -29.83 17.71
C THR A 132 -24.42 -29.48 16.24
N MET A 133 -23.60 -30.25 15.51
CA MET A 133 -23.77 -30.40 14.06
C MET A 133 -23.50 -31.85 13.66
N TYR A 134 -24.49 -32.71 13.90
CA TYR A 134 -24.73 -33.91 13.10
C TYR A 134 -26.24 -34.02 12.88
N ILE A 135 -26.71 -33.52 11.74
CA ILE A 135 -27.90 -34.01 11.02
C ILE A 135 -27.51 -34.04 9.54
#